data_AF-A0A7W6AHK7-F1
#
_entry.id   AF-A0A7W6AHK7-F1
#
_cell.length_a   1.000
_cell.length_b   1.000
_cell.length_c   1.000
_cell.angle_alpha   90.00
_cell.angle_beta   90.00
_cell.angle_gamma   90.00
#
_symmetry.space_group_name_H-M   'P 1'
#
loop_
_entity.id
_entity.type
_entity.pdbx_description
1 polymer ?
#
loop_
_entity_poly.entity_id
_entity_poly.type
_entity_poly.pdbx_seq_one_letter_code
_entity_poly.pdbx_strand_id
1 'polypeptide(L)'
;MRETMLQDTAAASYDADSDDKRVALGLVTEAFAEGCLDGLDGDCMAQAALFAAFQELVATYGEEATASYAEGLPERIRGGGFTTTLQH
;
A
#
# COMPACT_ATOMS: atom_id res chain seq x y z
N MET A 1 -16.47 3.56 -33.14
CA MET A 1 -17.38 3.48 -31.97
C MET A 1 -17.05 2.33 -31.01
N ARG A 2 -16.28 1.29 -31.40
CA ARG A 2 -15.81 0.23 -30.46
C ARG A 2 -14.58 0.61 -29.63
N GLU A 3 -13.76 1.55 -30.08
CA GLU A 3 -12.52 1.92 -29.37
C GLU A 3 -12.76 2.84 -28.16
N THR A 4 -13.75 3.75 -28.21
CA THR A 4 -14.09 4.63 -27.09
C THR A 4 -14.68 3.88 -25.89
N MET A 5 -15.35 2.75 -26.12
CA MET A 5 -16.06 2.00 -25.08
C MET A 5 -15.14 1.09 -24.24
N LEU A 6 -13.98 0.70 -24.78
CA LEU A 6 -12.93 -0.03 -24.04
C LEU A 6 -12.10 0.91 -23.16
N GLN A 7 -11.98 2.18 -23.55
CA GLN A 7 -11.19 3.18 -22.84
C GLN A 7 -11.92 3.75 -21.61
N ASP A 8 -13.26 3.80 -21.65
CA ASP A 8 -14.13 4.21 -20.55
C ASP A 8 -14.14 3.18 -19.38
N THR A 9 -14.16 1.88 -19.71
CA THR A 9 -14.08 0.80 -18.70
C THR A 9 -12.73 0.74 -17.99
N ALA A 10 -11.63 0.96 -18.70
CA ALA A 10 -10.29 0.92 -18.10
C ALA A 10 -10.09 2.07 -17.10
N ALA A 11 -10.47 3.31 -17.48
CA ALA A 11 -10.39 4.47 -16.59
C ALA A 11 -11.25 4.28 -15.32
N ALA A 12 -12.49 3.80 -15.47
CA ALA A 12 -13.36 3.50 -14.33
C ALA A 12 -12.79 2.41 -13.41
N SER A 13 -12.10 1.39 -13.94
CA SER A 13 -11.46 0.35 -13.13
C SER A 13 -10.21 0.83 -12.38
N TYR A 14 -9.41 1.73 -12.96
CA TYR A 14 -8.26 2.33 -12.28
C TYR A 14 -8.69 3.29 -11.17
N ASP A 15 -9.74 4.08 -11.41
CA ASP A 15 -10.29 4.98 -10.41
C ASP A 15 -10.89 4.19 -9.24
N ALA A 16 -11.64 3.11 -9.51
CA ALA A 16 -12.17 2.21 -8.48
C ALA A 16 -11.07 1.50 -7.67
N ASP A 17 -10.03 0.97 -8.33
CA ASP A 17 -8.86 0.38 -7.65
C ASP A 17 -8.12 1.42 -6.79
N SER A 18 -8.08 2.68 -7.23
CA SER A 18 -7.49 3.76 -6.43
C SER A 18 -8.34 4.12 -5.21
N ASP A 19 -9.67 4.09 -5.34
CA ASP A 19 -10.60 4.33 -4.23
C ASP A 19 -10.58 3.17 -3.22
N ASP A 20 -10.58 1.93 -3.69
CA ASP A 20 -10.45 0.75 -2.84
C ASP A 20 -9.13 0.77 -2.06
N LYS A 21 -8.01 1.15 -2.71
CA LYS A 21 -6.72 1.33 -2.04
C LYS A 21 -6.75 2.42 -0.98
N ARG A 22 -7.45 3.53 -1.21
CA ARG A 22 -7.61 4.61 -0.21
C ARG A 22 -8.44 4.13 0.98
N VAL A 23 -9.54 3.42 0.74
CA VAL A 23 -10.38 2.85 1.79
C VAL A 23 -9.59 1.84 2.63
N ALA A 24 -8.88 0.91 1.98
CA ALA A 24 -8.03 -0.06 2.67
C ALA A 24 -6.95 0.62 3.53
N LEU A 25 -6.31 1.67 3.02
CA LEU A 25 -5.34 2.44 3.79
C LEU A 25 -5.96 3.14 5.01
N GLY A 26 -7.20 3.64 4.88
CA GLY A 26 -7.96 4.19 6.00
C GLY A 26 -8.17 3.16 7.11
N LEU A 27 -8.65 1.96 6.75
CA LEU A 27 -8.85 0.86 7.70
C LEU A 27 -7.55 0.44 8.40
N VAL A 28 -6.44 0.37 7.65
CA VAL A 28 -5.12 0.07 8.24
C VAL A 28 -4.69 1.18 9.20
N THR A 29 -4.93 2.44 8.85
CA THR A 29 -4.59 3.59 9.72
C THR A 29 -5.40 3.56 11.03
N GLU A 30 -6.68 3.20 10.95
CA GLU A 30 -7.54 3.02 12.13
C GLU A 30 -7.02 1.89 13.02
N ALA A 31 -6.67 0.74 12.44
CA ALA A 31 -6.08 -0.38 13.18
C ALA A 31 -4.75 0.00 13.87
N PHE A 32 -3.94 0.86 13.23
CA PHE A 32 -2.73 1.42 13.86
C PHE A 32 -3.07 2.29 15.06
N ALA A 33 -4.07 3.17 14.94
CA ALA A 33 -4.51 4.01 16.04
C ALA A 33 -5.03 3.18 17.22
N GLU A 34 -5.80 2.13 16.95
CA GLU A 34 -6.29 1.20 17.97
C GLU A 34 -5.16 0.43 18.66
N GLY A 35 -4.21 -0.13 17.90
CA GLY A 35 -3.04 -0.80 18.48
C GLY A 35 -2.22 0.11 19.39
N CYS A 36 -2.05 1.38 19.01
CA CYS A 36 -1.39 2.37 19.86
C CYS A 36 -2.17 2.67 21.15
N LEU A 37 -3.51 2.68 21.10
CA LEU A 37 -4.35 2.85 22.30
C LEU A 37 -4.22 1.66 23.27
N ASP A 38 -4.02 0.46 22.73
CA ASP A 38 -3.75 -0.77 23.50
C ASP A 38 -2.32 -0.83 24.06
N GLY A 39 -1.49 0.18 23.78
CA GLY A 39 -0.13 0.33 24.29
C GLY A 39 0.94 -0.37 23.44
N LEU A 40 0.60 -0.79 22.22
CA LEU A 40 1.61 -1.26 21.26
C LEU A 40 2.43 -0.08 20.74
N ASP A 41 3.74 -0.30 20.61
CA ASP A 41 4.63 0.69 20.02
C ASP A 41 4.37 0.82 18.51
N GLY A 42 4.46 2.05 17.99
CA GLY A 42 4.22 2.35 16.58
C GLY A 42 5.18 1.62 15.66
N ASP A 43 6.43 1.44 16.09
CA ASP A 43 7.45 0.68 15.35
C ASP A 43 7.07 -0.80 15.24
N CYS A 44 6.52 -1.39 16.31
CA CYS A 44 6.01 -2.76 16.30
C CYS A 44 4.84 -2.93 15.33
N MET A 45 3.90 -1.98 15.32
CA MET A 45 2.78 -1.98 14.38
C MET A 45 3.25 -1.87 12.92
N ALA A 46 4.23 -1.00 12.65
CA ALA A 46 4.82 -0.83 11.33
C ALA A 46 5.49 -2.12 10.82
N GLN A 47 6.28 -2.79 11.67
CA GLN A 47 6.91 -4.07 11.32
C GLN A 47 5.88 -5.17 11.06
N ALA A 48 4.84 -5.26 11.90
CA ALA A 48 3.76 -6.23 11.71
C ALA A 48 3.00 -6.00 10.40
N ALA A 49 2.70 -4.74 10.08
CA ALA A 49 2.01 -4.39 8.84
C ALA A 49 2.86 -4.69 7.59
N LEU A 50 4.16 -4.42 7.63
CA LEU A 50 5.07 -4.78 6.54
C LEU A 50 5.11 -6.29 6.33
N PHE A 51 5.18 -7.07 7.40
CA PHE A 51 5.16 -8.53 7.31
C PHE A 51 3.84 -9.04 6.70
N ALA A 52 2.70 -8.54 7.18
CA ALA A 52 1.39 -8.91 6.64
C ALA A 52 1.24 -8.52 5.17
N ALA A 53 1.70 -7.33 4.79
CA ALA A 53 1.69 -6.87 3.40
C ALA A 53 2.54 -7.76 2.49
N PHE A 54 3.76 -8.10 2.89
CA PHE A 54 4.60 -9.01 2.10
C PHE A 54 4.05 -10.43 2.05
N GLN A 55 3.44 -10.93 3.12
CA GLN A 55 2.76 -12.23 3.11
C GLN A 55 1.66 -12.27 2.04
N GLU A 56 0.82 -11.25 1.97
CA GLU A 56 -0.26 -11.16 0.98
C GLU A 56 0.29 -11.05 -0.45
N LEU A 57 1.33 -10.24 -0.66
CA LEU A 57 1.99 -10.10 -1.96
C LEU A 57 2.61 -11.43 -2.42
N VAL A 58 3.30 -12.15 -1.54
CA VAL A 58 3.88 -13.46 -1.85
C VAL A 58 2.78 -14.49 -2.13
N ALA A 59 1.69 -14.49 -1.36
CA ALA A 59 0.57 -15.40 -1.58
C ALA A 59 -0.12 -15.16 -2.94
N THR A 60 -0.25 -13.89 -3.34
CA THR A 60 -0.94 -13.49 -4.57
C THR A 60 -0.06 -13.63 -5.81
N TYR A 61 1.21 -13.20 -5.73
CA TYR A 61 2.09 -13.02 -6.88
C TYR A 61 3.33 -13.93 -6.88
N GLY A 62 3.65 -14.57 -5.75
CA GLY A 62 4.84 -15.40 -5.57
C GLY A 62 6.05 -14.63 -5.03
N GLU A 63 7.06 -15.38 -4.59
CA GLU A 63 8.27 -14.86 -3.92
C GLU A 63 9.11 -13.98 -4.85
N GLU A 64 9.42 -14.45 -6.07
CA GLU A 64 10.27 -13.71 -7.03
C GLU A 64 9.61 -12.39 -7.49
N ALA A 65 8.31 -12.39 -7.75
CA ALA A 65 7.59 -11.18 -8.13
C ALA A 65 7.57 -10.16 -6.98
N THR A 66 7.42 -10.63 -5.74
CA THR A 66 7.46 -9.78 -4.55
C THR A 66 8.86 -9.25 -4.29
N ALA A 67 9.91 -10.05 -4.50
CA ALA A 67 11.30 -9.62 -4.39
C ALA A 67 11.61 -8.51 -5.40
N SER A 68 11.23 -8.68 -6.66
CA SER A 68 11.41 -7.65 -7.70
C SER A 68 10.64 -6.36 -7.39
N TYR A 69 9.42 -6.46 -6.84
CA TYR A 69 8.69 -5.29 -6.33
C TYR A 69 9.46 -4.58 -5.19
N ALA A 70 10.04 -5.35 -4.28
CA ALA A 70 10.76 -4.81 -3.13
C ALA A 70 12.09 -4.13 -3.49
N GLU A 71 12.73 -4.50 -4.62
CA GLU A 71 13.98 -3.91 -5.09
C GLU A 71 13.92 -2.39 -5.24
N GLY A 72 12.76 -1.82 -5.58
CA GLY A 72 12.58 -0.36 -5.74
C GLY A 72 12.22 0.39 -4.45
N LEU A 73 11.97 -0.32 -3.34
CA LEU A 73 11.62 0.33 -2.07
C LEU A 73 12.74 1.19 -1.50
N PRO A 74 14.03 0.78 -1.49
CA PRO A 74 15.10 1.60 -0.96
C PRO A 74 15.21 2.96 -1.66
N GLU A 75 15.09 3.00 -2.99
CA GLU A 75 15.13 4.22 -3.78
C GLU A 75 13.94 5.11 -3.46
N ARG A 76 12.73 4.55 -3.34
CA ARG A 76 11.53 5.29 -2.96
C ARG A 76 11.62 5.89 -1.56
N ILE A 77 12.16 5.14 -0.60
CA ILE A 77 12.38 5.61 0.79
C ILE A 77 13.35 6.79 0.79
N ARG A 78 14.52 6.64 0.15
CA ARG A 78 15.52 7.72 0.06
C ARG A 78 15.01 8.93 -0.71
N GLY A 79 14.14 8.71 -1.68
CA GLY A 79 13.47 9.77 -2.46
C GLY A 79 12.34 10.49 -1.71
N GLY A 80 12.05 10.12 -0.46
CA GLY A 80 10.99 10.75 0.34
C GLY A 80 9.57 10.32 -0.05
N GLY A 81 9.41 9.23 -0.81
CA GLY A 81 8.11 8.75 -1.30
C GLY A 81 7.14 8.27 -0.23
N PHE A 82 7.57 8.20 1.03
CA PHE A 82 6.76 7.85 2.20
C PHE A 82 6.76 8.96 3.27
N THR A 83 7.41 10.09 3.00
CA THR A 83 7.45 11.23 3.92
C THR A 83 6.23 12.11 3.66
N THR A 84 5.27 12.11 4.58
CA THR A 84 4.01 12.87 4.46
C THR A 84 4.05 14.25 5.13
N THR A 85 5.08 14.54 5.92
CA THR A 85 5.33 15.86 6.52
C THR A 85 6.60 16.45 5.93
N LEU A 86 6.55 17.71 5.47
CA LEU A 86 7.78 18.48 5.22
C LEU A 86 8.54 18.49 6.55
N GLN A 87 9.67 17.77 6.63
CA GLN A 87 10.58 17.92 7.77
C GLN A 87 11.13 19.34 7.70
N HIS A 88 10.57 20.23 8.51
CA HIS A 88 11.11 21.56 8.80
C HIS A 88 12.13 21.48 9.93
#